data_AF-A0A2P0QN06-F1
#
_entry.id   AF-A0A2P0QN06-F1
#
_cell.length_a   1.000
_cell.length_b   1.000
_cell.length_c   1.000
_cell.angle_alpha   90.00
_cell.angle_beta   90.00
_cell.angle_gamma   90.00
#
_symmetry.space_group_name_H-M   'P 1'
#
loop_
_entity.id
_entity.type
_entity.pdbx_description
1 polymer ?
#
loop_
_entity_poly.entity_id
_entity_poly.type
_entity_poly.pdbx_seq_one_letter_code
_entity_poly.pdbx_strand_id
1 'polypeptide(L)'
;MNTSHLTKTRFSNLELSDCILHSLNDAGFTQCTPIQDRALPLLLRNKDIAGQAQTGTGKTATFLLATFQHLINNGFDKDIEDTSLKCEIAEQDKKPFVVALPKSATKTYPIKNPRAIILAPTRELAIQIHKDALLLGKHLQLKFALIYGGTDYQKQLDTIKSNVDIIIGTPGRIIDFYRQNAFTLDNVQV
;
A
#
# COMPACT_ATOMS: atom_id res chain seq x y z
N MET A 1 16.11 0.24 23.34
CA MET A 1 14.95 -0.39 22.68
C MET A 1 15.01 -1.88 23.00
N ASN A 2 14.04 -2.42 23.75
CA ASN A 2 14.04 -3.83 24.15
C ASN A 2 13.70 -4.73 22.96
N THR A 3 14.62 -5.59 22.58
CA THR A 3 14.58 -6.56 21.45
C THR A 3 13.72 -7.81 21.73
N SER A 4 12.70 -7.74 22.59
CA SER A 4 11.99 -8.92 23.15
C SER A 4 10.65 -9.28 22.48
N HIS A 5 10.33 -8.82 21.27
CA HIS A 5 9.02 -9.07 20.64
C HIS A 5 9.07 -9.49 19.17
N LEU A 6 10.22 -9.94 18.66
CA LEU A 6 10.34 -10.45 17.28
C LEU A 6 10.26 -11.99 17.26
N THR A 7 9.66 -12.53 16.21
CA THR A 7 9.59 -13.97 15.94
C THR A 7 10.81 -14.41 15.12
N LYS A 8 10.98 -15.73 14.95
CA LYS A 8 11.98 -16.28 14.04
C LYS A 8 11.59 -16.10 12.56
N THR A 9 10.33 -15.81 12.27
CA THR A 9 9.82 -15.64 10.91
C THR A 9 10.33 -14.33 10.31
N ARG A 10 10.97 -14.42 9.16
CA ARG A 10 11.42 -13.27 8.37
C ARG A 10 10.34 -12.89 7.36
N PHE A 11 10.24 -11.61 7.02
CA PHE A 11 9.35 -11.16 5.95
C PHE A 11 9.68 -11.81 4.60
N SER A 12 10.96 -12.07 4.34
CA SER A 12 11.44 -12.78 3.14
C SER A 12 10.93 -14.22 3.02
N ASN A 13 10.40 -14.80 4.10
CA ASN A 13 9.82 -16.15 4.09
C ASN A 13 8.33 -16.14 3.76
N LEU A 14 7.72 -14.95 3.60
CA LEU A 14 6.33 -14.77 3.24
C LEU A 14 6.22 -14.51 1.72
N GLU A 15 5.04 -14.79 1.16
CA GLU A 15 4.71 -14.59 -0.26
C GLU A 15 4.47 -13.08 -0.57
N LEU A 16 5.46 -12.23 -0.26
CA LEU A 16 5.46 -10.79 -0.54
C LEU A 16 6.25 -10.48 -1.82
N SER A 17 5.80 -9.50 -2.58
CA SER A 17 6.47 -9.02 -3.79
C SER A 17 7.82 -8.37 -3.49
N ASP A 18 8.77 -8.46 -4.42
CA ASP A 18 10.13 -7.93 -4.25
C ASP A 18 10.17 -6.44 -3.92
N CYS A 19 9.28 -5.64 -4.52
CA CYS A 19 9.17 -4.20 -4.24
C CYS A 19 8.75 -3.93 -2.78
N ILE A 20 7.88 -4.77 -2.20
CA ILE A 20 7.50 -4.68 -0.78
C ILE A 20 8.67 -5.10 0.11
N LEU A 21 9.36 -6.19 -0.24
CA LEU A 21 10.54 -6.66 0.51
C LEU A 21 11.65 -5.60 0.50
N HIS A 22 11.85 -4.91 -0.62
CA HIS A 22 12.79 -3.81 -0.73
C HIS A 22 12.42 -2.66 0.20
N SER A 23 11.15 -2.23 0.21
CA SER A 23 10.64 -1.22 1.14
C SER A 23 10.81 -1.61 2.62
N LEU A 24 10.59 -2.89 2.95
CA LEU A 24 10.79 -3.41 4.30
C LEU A 24 12.26 -3.36 4.71
N ASN A 25 13.16 -3.79 3.83
CA ASN A 25 14.61 -3.76 4.08
C ASN A 25 15.13 -2.32 4.27
N ASP A 26 14.72 -1.38 3.41
CA ASP A 26 15.03 0.06 3.52
C ASP A 26 14.60 0.63 4.88
N ALA A 27 13.44 0.20 5.37
CA ALA A 27 12.88 0.64 6.63
C ALA A 27 13.42 -0.16 7.85
N GLY A 28 14.33 -1.12 7.64
CA GLY A 28 14.96 -1.92 8.69
C GLY A 28 14.10 -3.07 9.24
N PHE A 29 13.01 -3.43 8.56
CA PHE A 29 12.13 -4.52 8.96
C PHE A 29 12.59 -5.85 8.35
N THR A 30 13.16 -6.72 9.18
CA THR A 30 13.63 -8.04 8.74
C THR A 30 12.83 -9.21 9.30
N GLN A 31 12.33 -9.08 10.54
CA GLN A 31 11.61 -10.12 11.26
C GLN A 31 10.21 -9.67 11.65
N CYS A 32 9.27 -10.61 11.61
CA CYS A 32 7.88 -10.38 11.99
C CYS A 32 7.71 -10.29 13.50
N THR A 33 6.79 -9.45 13.96
CA THR A 33 6.22 -9.53 15.31
C THR A 33 5.19 -10.67 15.39
N PRO A 34 4.77 -11.13 16.59
CA PRO A 34 3.80 -12.21 16.75
C PRO A 34 2.47 -11.98 16.03
N ILE A 35 1.97 -10.75 15.97
CA ILE A 35 0.71 -10.46 15.26
C ILE A 35 0.91 -10.52 13.73
N GLN A 36 2.07 -10.09 13.24
CA GLN A 36 2.43 -10.15 11.82
C GLN A 36 2.60 -11.61 11.37
N ASP A 37 3.35 -12.41 12.13
CA ASP A 37 3.60 -13.82 11.86
C ASP A 37 2.31 -14.65 11.79
N ARG A 38 1.32 -14.34 12.65
CA ARG A 38 0.02 -15.03 12.65
C ARG A 38 -0.92 -14.54 11.56
N ALA A 39 -0.95 -13.24 11.29
CA ALA A 39 -1.95 -12.63 10.43
C ALA A 39 -1.55 -12.59 8.95
N LEU A 40 -0.28 -12.29 8.63
CA LEU A 40 0.16 -12.12 7.25
C LEU A 40 -0.07 -13.38 6.39
N PRO A 41 0.24 -14.62 6.83
CA PRO A 41 -0.02 -15.81 6.02
C PRO A 41 -1.51 -16.04 5.68
N LEU A 42 -2.42 -15.47 6.46
CA LEU A 42 -3.86 -15.53 6.20
C LEU A 42 -4.30 -14.40 5.27
N LEU A 43 -3.88 -13.17 5.58
CA LEU A 43 -4.19 -11.98 4.80
C LEU A 43 -3.66 -12.05 3.36
N LEU A 44 -2.43 -12.55 3.17
CA LEU A 44 -1.82 -12.69 1.84
C LEU A 44 -2.57 -13.71 0.96
N ARG A 45 -3.41 -14.56 1.56
CA ARG A 45 -4.33 -15.48 0.88
C ARG A 45 -5.76 -14.94 0.80
N ASN A 46 -5.92 -13.62 0.94
CA ASN A 46 -7.19 -12.89 0.90
C ASN A 46 -8.23 -13.42 1.90
N LYS A 47 -7.80 -13.84 3.10
CA LYS A 47 -8.72 -14.20 4.18
C LYS A 47 -9.01 -13.00 5.06
N ASP A 48 -10.28 -12.78 5.35
CA ASP A 48 -10.73 -11.80 6.35
C ASP A 48 -10.23 -12.20 7.74
N ILE A 49 -9.82 -11.19 8.53
CA ILE A 49 -9.32 -11.39 9.88
C ILE A 49 -9.96 -10.41 10.86
N ALA A 50 -10.16 -10.87 12.09
CA ALA A 50 -10.31 -10.01 13.26
C ALA A 50 -9.06 -10.18 14.13
N GLY A 51 -8.32 -9.09 14.35
CA GLY A 51 -7.07 -9.11 15.11
C GLY A 51 -7.14 -8.27 16.37
N GLN A 52 -6.90 -8.89 17.53
CA GLN A 52 -6.76 -8.19 18.80
C GLN A 52 -5.30 -8.22 19.27
N ALA A 53 -4.69 -7.05 19.42
CA ALA A 53 -3.37 -6.91 20.01
C ALA A 53 -3.17 -5.51 20.60
N GLN A 54 -2.26 -5.36 21.56
CA GLN A 54 -1.90 -4.07 22.14
C GLN A 54 -1.29 -3.11 21.09
N THR A 55 -1.34 -1.80 21.33
CA THR A 55 -0.60 -0.80 20.52
C THR A 55 0.91 -1.11 20.50
N GLY A 56 1.60 -0.74 19.41
CA GLY A 56 3.03 -1.01 19.25
C GLY A 56 3.41 -2.45 18.84
N THR A 57 2.43 -3.34 18.63
CA THR A 57 2.68 -4.75 18.26
C THR A 57 2.90 -5.00 16.77
N GLY A 58 2.81 -3.98 15.92
CA GLY A 58 3.05 -4.11 14.47
C GLY A 58 1.81 -4.34 13.60
N LYS A 59 0.59 -4.20 14.16
CA LYS A 59 -0.69 -4.32 13.43
C LYS A 59 -0.78 -3.41 12.19
N THR A 60 -0.28 -2.19 12.27
CA THR A 60 -0.33 -1.23 11.16
C THR A 60 0.39 -1.77 9.92
N ALA A 61 1.64 -2.20 10.10
CA ALA A 61 2.38 -2.84 9.03
C ALA A 61 1.69 -4.12 8.52
N THR A 62 1.07 -4.92 9.41
CA THR A 62 0.34 -6.13 9.01
C THR A 62 -0.71 -5.86 7.95
N PHE A 63 -1.66 -4.93 8.19
CA PHE A 63 -2.72 -4.67 7.22
C PHE A 63 -2.21 -3.87 6.01
N LEU A 64 -1.24 -2.96 6.19
CA LEU A 64 -0.67 -2.21 5.07
C LEU A 64 0.00 -3.13 4.06
N LEU A 65 0.85 -4.06 4.51
CA LEU A 65 1.54 -5.01 3.64
C LEU A 65 0.55 -5.91 2.90
N ALA A 66 -0.50 -6.35 3.58
CA ALA A 66 -1.57 -7.13 2.96
C ALA A 66 -2.33 -6.33 1.90
N THR A 67 -2.74 -5.10 2.21
CA THR A 67 -3.38 -4.18 1.26
C THR A 67 -2.48 -3.94 0.05
N PHE A 68 -1.19 -3.67 0.27
CA PHE A 68 -0.24 -3.42 -0.81
C PHE A 68 -0.08 -4.63 -1.71
N GLN A 69 0.12 -5.82 -1.13
CA GLN A 69 0.23 -7.05 -1.91
C GLN A 69 -1.04 -7.31 -2.72
N HIS A 70 -2.21 -7.13 -2.12
CA HIS A 70 -3.49 -7.27 -2.79
C HIS A 70 -3.61 -6.30 -3.98
N LEU A 71 -3.28 -5.02 -3.77
CA LEU A 71 -3.35 -4.03 -4.82
C LEU A 71 -2.29 -4.22 -5.93
N ILE A 72 -1.14 -4.82 -5.63
CA ILE A 72 -0.13 -5.15 -6.64
C ILE A 72 -0.57 -6.36 -7.46
N ASN A 73 -1.14 -7.37 -6.81
CA ASN A 73 -1.65 -8.57 -7.50
C ASN A 73 -2.85 -8.26 -8.41
N ASN A 74 -3.72 -7.36 -7.96
CA ASN A 74 -4.96 -6.99 -8.64
C ASN A 74 -4.85 -5.63 -9.34
N GLY A 75 -3.63 -5.10 -9.48
CA GLY A 75 -3.32 -3.82 -10.11
C GLY A 75 -2.61 -4.03 -11.44
N PHE A 76 -3.03 -3.25 -12.43
CA PHE A 76 -2.64 -3.25 -13.83
C PHE A 76 -3.34 -4.31 -14.69
N ASP A 77 -4.23 -3.82 -15.57
CA ASP A 77 -4.71 -4.50 -16.76
C ASP A 77 -3.49 -5.02 -17.54
N LYS A 78 -3.34 -6.35 -17.63
CA LYS A 78 -2.16 -7.04 -18.14
C LYS A 78 -2.15 -7.24 -19.66
N ASP A 79 -2.70 -6.29 -20.42
CA ASP A 79 -2.44 -6.19 -21.87
C ASP A 79 -1.20 -5.32 -22.19
N ILE A 80 -0.33 -5.14 -21.19
CA ILE A 80 1.01 -4.59 -21.36
C ILE A 80 2.01 -5.68 -20.95
N GLU A 81 2.43 -6.51 -21.90
CA GLU A 81 3.77 -7.09 -21.87
C GLU A 81 4.77 -5.95 -22.09
N ASP A 82 5.08 -5.21 -21.03
CA ASP A 82 6.21 -4.28 -21.00
C ASP A 82 7.01 -4.49 -19.72
N THR A 83 8.06 -5.29 -19.90
CA THR A 83 9.13 -5.66 -18.97
C THR A 83 10.03 -4.48 -18.58
N SER A 84 9.44 -3.34 -18.20
CA SER A 84 10.19 -2.10 -17.91
C SER A 84 10.15 -1.65 -16.44
N LEU A 85 9.66 -2.48 -15.52
CA LEU A 85 10.09 -2.40 -14.11
C LEU A 85 11.40 -3.20 -13.94
N LYS A 86 12.50 -2.60 -14.39
CA LYS A 86 13.82 -3.00 -13.88
C LYS A 86 13.97 -2.33 -12.51
N CYS A 87 13.77 -3.09 -11.44
CA CYS A 87 14.51 -2.79 -10.20
C CYS A 87 15.99 -2.90 -10.56
N GLU A 88 16.68 -1.76 -10.65
CA GLU A 88 18.13 -1.74 -10.80
C GLU A 88 18.75 -2.26 -9.50
N ILE A 89 19.13 -3.53 -9.51
CA ILE A 89 20.19 -4.02 -8.64
C ILE A 89 21.48 -3.72 -9.39
N ALA A 90 22.31 -2.84 -8.83
CA ALA A 90 23.65 -2.61 -9.32
C ALA A 90 24.50 -3.87 -9.07
N GLU A 91 24.59 -4.76 -10.06
CA GLU A 91 25.64 -5.77 -10.12
C GLU A 91 26.58 -5.46 -11.29
N GLN A 92 27.87 -5.36 -10.94
CA GLN A 92 28.97 -5.16 -11.86
C GLN A 92 29.07 -6.32 -12.85
N ASP A 93 29.34 -5.96 -14.11
CA ASP A 93 29.82 -6.82 -15.21
C ASP A 93 28.91 -7.94 -15.72
N LYS A 94 28.03 -7.60 -16.70
CA LYS A 94 27.94 -8.27 -18.02
C LYS A 94 26.96 -7.57 -19.00
N LYS A 95 27.54 -7.14 -20.15
CA LYS A 95 27.06 -6.56 -21.43
C LYS A 95 25.56 -6.19 -21.66
N PRO A 96 25.29 -5.06 -22.37
CA PRO A 96 23.95 -4.51 -22.55
C PRO A 96 23.18 -5.23 -23.65
N PHE A 97 21.93 -5.59 -23.37
CA PHE A 97 20.94 -5.94 -24.38
C PHE A 97 20.11 -4.69 -24.68
N VAL A 98 20.20 -4.18 -25.92
CA VAL A 98 19.43 -3.03 -26.39
C VAL A 98 18.28 -3.57 -27.25
N VAL A 99 17.04 -3.22 -26.91
CA VAL A 99 15.86 -3.48 -27.75
C VAL A 99 15.14 -2.15 -27.99
N ALA A 100 14.82 -1.88 -29.25
CA ALA A 100 14.05 -0.71 -29.67
C ALA A 100 12.55 -0.90 -29.35
N LEU A 101 11.90 0.14 -28.82
CA LEU A 101 10.48 0.17 -28.45
C LEU A 101 9.57 0.30 -29.69
N PRO A 102 8.44 -0.43 -29.79
CA PRO A 102 7.43 -0.19 -30.81
C PRO A 102 6.52 0.98 -30.43
N LYS A 103 6.13 1.78 -31.42
CA LYS A 103 5.12 2.84 -31.33
C LYS A 103 3.73 2.25 -31.57
N SER A 104 2.82 2.26 -30.59
CA SER A 104 1.37 2.41 -30.84
C SER A 104 0.58 2.60 -29.55
N ALA A 105 -0.40 3.52 -29.57
CA ALA A 105 -1.19 3.95 -28.43
C ALA A 105 -2.54 3.20 -28.36
N THR A 106 -2.82 2.55 -27.23
CA THR A 106 -4.17 2.08 -26.86
C THR A 106 -4.71 2.92 -25.71
N LYS A 107 -5.98 3.35 -25.82
CA LYS A 107 -6.65 4.25 -24.88
C LYS A 107 -7.05 3.46 -23.63
N THR A 108 -6.28 3.57 -22.55
CA THR A 108 -6.67 3.08 -21.22
C THR A 108 -7.47 4.17 -20.49
N TYR A 109 -8.70 3.86 -20.07
CA TYR A 109 -9.41 4.75 -19.16
C TYR A 109 -8.83 4.56 -17.76
N PRO A 110 -8.41 5.63 -17.07
CA PRO A 110 -7.89 5.49 -15.71
C PRO A 110 -8.98 4.94 -14.80
N ILE A 111 -8.70 3.84 -14.10
CA ILE A 111 -9.59 3.30 -13.06
C ILE A 111 -9.89 4.42 -12.07
N LYS A 112 -11.18 4.63 -11.78
CA LYS A 112 -11.63 5.67 -10.86
C LYS A 112 -11.31 5.25 -9.42
N ASN A 113 -10.27 5.84 -8.86
CA ASN A 113 -9.76 5.52 -7.53
C ASN A 113 -10.66 6.08 -6.38
N PRO A 114 -10.66 5.49 -5.16
CA PRO A 114 -9.64 4.57 -4.63
C PRO A 114 -9.94 3.07 -4.81
N ARG A 115 -8.89 2.27 -4.61
CA ARG A 115 -8.91 0.80 -4.61
C ARG A 115 -8.85 0.20 -3.21
N ALA A 116 -8.39 0.97 -2.21
CA ALA A 116 -8.47 0.56 -0.81
C ALA A 116 -8.85 1.72 0.12
N ILE A 117 -9.52 1.39 1.22
CA ILE A 117 -9.90 2.37 2.25
C ILE A 117 -9.49 1.88 3.63
N ILE A 118 -8.73 2.69 4.36
CA ILE A 118 -8.29 2.42 5.72
C ILE A 118 -8.95 3.42 6.67
N LEU A 119 -9.87 2.91 7.51
CA LEU A 119 -10.58 3.71 8.50
C LEU A 119 -9.78 3.82 9.80
N ALA A 120 -9.59 5.04 10.27
CA ALA A 120 -8.97 5.33 11.55
C ALA A 120 -9.94 6.14 12.44
N PRO A 121 -10.10 5.80 13.73
CA PRO A 121 -11.04 6.47 14.63
C PRO A 121 -10.66 7.91 14.96
N THR A 122 -9.37 8.25 14.88
CA THR A 122 -8.86 9.59 15.23
C THR A 122 -7.96 10.13 14.14
N ARG A 123 -7.82 11.46 14.10
CA ARG A 123 -6.90 12.16 13.19
C ARG A 123 -5.46 11.71 13.42
N GLU A 124 -5.07 11.58 14.68
CA GLU A 124 -3.71 11.25 15.10
C GLU A 124 -3.34 9.85 14.59
N LEU A 125 -4.26 8.89 14.71
CA LEU A 125 -4.05 7.54 14.22
C LEU A 125 -4.05 7.49 12.69
N ALA A 126 -4.92 8.24 12.01
CA ALA A 126 -4.90 8.35 10.55
C ALA A 126 -3.54 8.88 10.04
N ILE A 127 -2.99 9.91 10.70
CA ILE A 127 -1.67 10.47 10.38
C ILE A 127 -0.56 9.44 10.59
N GLN A 128 -0.60 8.67 11.69
CA GLN A 128 0.37 7.63 11.97
C GLN A 128 0.34 6.54 10.88
N ILE A 129 -0.85 6.02 10.56
CA ILE A 129 -1.02 5.00 9.52
C ILE A 129 -0.52 5.53 8.16
N HIS A 130 -0.84 6.76 7.80
CA HIS A 130 -0.37 7.35 6.55
C HIS A 130 1.16 7.51 6.50
N LYS A 131 1.81 7.88 7.61
CA LYS A 131 3.28 7.91 7.68
C LYS A 131 3.89 6.52 7.49
N ASP A 132 3.32 5.51 8.13
CA ASP A 132 3.76 4.12 7.96
C ASP A 132 3.52 3.64 6.52
N ALA A 133 2.41 4.06 5.89
CA ALA A 133 2.09 3.74 4.51
C ALA A 133 3.09 4.36 3.53
N LEU A 134 3.51 5.62 3.73
CA LEU A 134 4.55 6.24 2.91
C LEU A 134 5.91 5.57 3.08
N LEU A 135 6.26 5.18 4.31
CA LEU A 135 7.51 4.48 4.60
C LEU A 135 7.56 3.10 3.91
N LEU A 136 6.52 2.29 4.12
CA LEU A 136 6.44 0.92 3.62
C LEU A 136 6.04 0.86 2.14
N GLY A 137 5.44 1.91 1.59
CA GLY A 137 4.98 2.02 0.21
C GLY A 137 5.98 2.73 -0.72
N LYS A 138 7.14 3.12 -0.21
CA LYS A 138 8.17 3.93 -0.91
C LYS A 138 8.49 3.45 -2.34
N HIS A 139 8.46 2.14 -2.58
CA HIS A 139 8.82 1.52 -3.87
C HIS A 139 7.63 0.97 -4.67
N LEU A 140 6.38 1.23 -4.24
CA LEU A 140 5.19 0.56 -4.77
C LEU A 140 4.42 1.38 -5.80
N GLN A 141 4.86 2.61 -6.10
CA GLN A 141 4.17 3.59 -6.97
C GLN A 141 2.69 3.85 -6.60
N LEU A 142 2.28 3.51 -5.37
CA LEU A 142 0.93 3.75 -4.86
C LEU A 142 0.77 5.19 -4.40
N LYS A 143 -0.37 5.80 -4.73
CA LYS A 143 -0.77 7.14 -4.29
C LYS A 143 -1.70 7.05 -3.09
N PHE A 144 -1.41 7.85 -2.07
CA PHE A 144 -2.15 7.87 -0.82
C PHE A 144 -2.85 9.22 -0.64
N ALA A 145 -4.09 9.20 -0.14
CA ALA A 145 -4.74 10.37 0.42
C ALA A 145 -4.98 10.19 1.91
N LEU A 146 -4.64 11.23 2.68
CA LEU A 146 -4.92 11.32 4.10
C LEU A 146 -6.06 12.31 4.34
N ILE A 147 -7.18 11.83 4.88
CA ILE A 147 -8.38 12.66 5.08
C ILE A 147 -8.94 12.60 6.49
N TYR A 148 -9.18 13.77 7.06
CA TYR A 148 -9.76 13.93 8.40
C TYR A 148 -10.29 15.36 8.62
N GLY A 149 -11.16 15.53 9.61
CA GLY A 149 -11.76 16.82 9.98
C GLY A 149 -10.78 17.85 10.56
N GLY A 150 -11.21 19.12 10.62
CA GLY A 150 -10.48 20.19 11.31
C GLY A 150 -9.22 20.71 10.61
N THR A 151 -9.07 20.45 9.31
CA THR A 151 -8.00 21.00 8.45
C THR A 151 -8.53 21.34 7.06
N ASP A 152 -7.69 21.96 6.24
CA ASP A 152 -7.99 22.44 4.89
C ASP A 152 -8.74 21.39 4.05
N TYR A 153 -10.00 21.71 3.77
CA TYR A 153 -10.92 20.88 3.03
C TYR A 153 -10.55 20.81 1.54
N GLN A 154 -10.20 21.95 0.95
CA GLN A 154 -9.95 22.05 -0.48
C GLN A 154 -8.70 21.26 -0.86
N LYS A 155 -7.63 21.37 -0.05
CA LYS A 155 -6.40 20.59 -0.27
C LYS A 155 -6.64 19.08 -0.25
N GLN A 156 -7.47 18.60 0.67
CA GLN A 156 -7.84 17.17 0.72
C GLN A 156 -8.67 16.77 -0.50
N LEU A 157 -9.63 17.60 -0.92
CA LEU A 157 -10.43 17.37 -2.11
C LEU A 157 -9.58 17.30 -3.38
N ASP A 158 -8.65 18.22 -3.55
CA ASP A 158 -7.74 18.26 -4.70
C ASP A 158 -6.82 17.02 -4.73
N THR A 159 -6.38 16.57 -3.55
CA THR A 159 -5.62 15.33 -3.41
C THR A 159 -6.43 14.12 -3.87
N ILE A 160 -7.68 13.96 -3.42
CA ILE A 160 -8.56 12.87 -3.86
C ILE A 160 -8.76 12.90 -5.38
N LYS A 161 -9.03 14.09 -5.93
CA LYS A 161 -9.23 14.30 -7.38
C LYS A 161 -8.00 14.00 -8.23
N SER A 162 -6.81 13.93 -7.64
CA SER A 162 -5.56 13.52 -8.32
C SER A 162 -5.44 12.00 -8.56
N ASN A 163 -6.51 11.25 -8.32
CA ASN A 163 -6.64 9.80 -8.56
C ASN A 163 -5.74 8.94 -7.66
N VAL A 164 -6.13 8.77 -6.39
CA VAL A 164 -5.32 8.14 -5.31
C VAL A 164 -5.68 6.69 -5.05
N ASP A 165 -4.72 5.76 -5.09
CA ASP A 165 -5.01 4.32 -4.93
C ASP A 165 -5.59 3.96 -3.55
N ILE A 166 -5.13 4.62 -2.50
CA ILE A 166 -5.51 4.31 -1.11
C ILE A 166 -5.97 5.58 -0.39
N ILE A 167 -7.15 5.53 0.22
CA ILE A 167 -7.63 6.56 1.15
C ILE A 167 -7.45 6.08 2.58
N ILE A 168 -6.79 6.89 3.41
CA ILE A 168 -6.60 6.67 4.84
C ILE A 168 -7.27 7.82 5.59
N GLY A 169 -8.20 7.54 6.49
CA GLY A 169 -8.90 8.66 7.11
C GLY A 169 -9.95 8.35 8.17
N THR A 170 -10.55 9.42 8.69
CA THR A 170 -11.63 9.30 9.68
C THR A 170 -12.98 9.09 8.99
N PRO A 171 -13.87 8.24 9.56
CA PRO A 171 -15.15 7.90 8.93
C PRO A 171 -15.99 9.13 8.54
N GLY A 172 -16.08 10.13 9.44
CA GLY A 172 -16.89 11.32 9.18
C GLY A 172 -16.45 12.09 7.93
N ARG A 173 -15.14 12.28 7.71
CA ARG A 173 -14.63 13.00 6.53
C ARG A 173 -14.69 12.15 5.27
N ILE A 174 -14.51 10.84 5.37
CA ILE A 174 -14.70 9.90 4.26
C ILE A 174 -16.15 9.97 3.75
N ILE A 175 -17.13 9.89 4.66
CA ILE A 175 -18.56 9.95 4.31
C ILE A 175 -18.92 11.29 3.69
N ASP A 176 -18.36 12.39 4.21
CA ASP A 176 -18.56 13.74 3.67
C ASP A 176 -18.11 13.83 2.20
N PHE A 177 -16.86 13.43 1.92
CA PHE A 177 -16.32 13.43 0.56
C PHE A 177 -17.05 12.47 -0.38
N TYR A 178 -17.48 11.31 0.12
CA TYR A 178 -18.28 10.36 -0.67
C TYR A 178 -19.64 10.96 -1.05
N ARG A 179 -20.37 11.57 -0.11
CA ARG A 179 -21.67 12.21 -0.37
C ARG A 179 -21.57 13.40 -1.33
N GLN A 180 -20.42 14.07 -1.36
CA GLN A 180 -20.12 15.15 -2.31
C GLN A 180 -19.61 14.65 -3.66
N ASN A 181 -19.60 13.34 -3.91
CA ASN A 181 -19.11 12.70 -5.13
C ASN A 181 -17.63 13.02 -5.44
N ALA A 182 -16.81 13.23 -4.40
CA ALA A 182 -15.37 13.45 -4.57
C ALA A 182 -14.64 12.18 -5.07
N PHE A 183 -15.17 11.00 -4.74
CA PHE A 183 -14.73 9.69 -5.20
C PHE A 183 -15.90 8.69 -5.21
N THR A 184 -15.69 7.50 -5.77
CA THR A 184 -16.68 6.40 -5.81
C THR A 184 -16.14 5.18 -5.08
N LEU A 185 -17.01 4.26 -4.66
CA LEU A 185 -16.61 3.00 -4.00
C LEU A 185 -16.54 1.81 -4.96
N ASP A 186 -16.92 1.98 -6.22
CA ASP A 186 -17.10 0.92 -7.22
C ASP A 186 -15.84 0.06 -7.47
N ASN A 187 -14.64 0.62 -7.22
CA ASN A 187 -13.36 -0.05 -7.45
C ASN A 187 -12.63 -0.45 -6.16
N VAL A 188 -13.26 -0.27 -4.98
CA VAL A 188 -12.66 -0.65 -3.70
C VAL A 188 -12.59 -2.17 -3.60
N GLN A 189 -11.39 -2.69 -3.34
CA GLN A 189 -11.07 -4.10 -3.29
C GLN A 189 -10.86 -4.59 -1.83
N VAL A 190 -10.38 -3.69 -0.95
CA VAL A 190 -9.99 -3.97 0.44
C VAL A 190 -10.13 -2.76 1.36
#